data_AF-A0A367MFY9-F1
#
_entry.id   AF-A0A367MFY9-F1
#
_cell.length_a   1.000
_cell.length_b   1.000
_cell.length_c   1.000
_cell.angle_alpha   90.00
_cell.angle_beta   90.00
_cell.angle_gamma   90.00
#
_symmetry.space_group_name_H-M   'P 1'
#
loop_
_entity.id
_entity.type
_entity.pdbx_description
1 polymer ?
#
loop_
_entity_poly.entity_id
_entity_poly.type
_entity_poly.pdbx_seq_one_letter_code
_entity_poly.pdbx_strand_id
1 'polypeptide(L)'
;MSIKTLISVLRVTLLTACLLPSLFFVRSAIAGPYIWEVVMYSSSGSSTPAEACEKARVVADRSPDWNYTSATPKMNGLDNSYCSVVYVSRRDPSVVNTCDDCASWKLFRKGDQCANADDAYNASTGICEPPPKECKEGELFPAKGPDSPVVTSGGRNYVGDGGAPTACYQSCEYGGNPSPASCYLVKGSTTTGFCNYILKGTGQSCGADSYTFSQTGDSLNPPDTPNTDPSDPNDPGCPPGWSWAGPA
;
A
#
# COMPACT_ATOMS: atom_id res chain seq x y z
N MET A 1 -27.82 -87.77 -0.48
CA MET A 1 -26.98 -87.75 0.73
C MET A 1 -25.85 -86.76 0.44
N SER A 2 -26.04 -85.49 0.80
CA SER A 2 -25.28 -84.37 0.23
C SER A 2 -24.29 -83.81 1.24
N ILE A 3 -23.08 -83.58 0.74
CA ILE A 3 -21.83 -83.23 1.42
C ILE A 3 -22.01 -81.94 2.22
N LYS A 4 -22.16 -82.09 3.55
CA LYS A 4 -22.21 -81.02 4.55
C LYS A 4 -20.93 -81.04 5.38
N THR A 5 -19.79 -80.68 4.82
CA THR A 5 -18.59 -80.28 5.57
C THR A 5 -17.60 -79.63 4.61
N LEU A 6 -16.91 -78.57 5.02
CA LEU A 6 -15.87 -77.80 4.29
C LEU A 6 -16.31 -76.54 3.51
N ILE A 7 -17.16 -75.69 4.09
CA ILE A 7 -17.15 -74.24 3.76
C ILE A 7 -17.35 -73.45 5.06
N SER A 8 -16.37 -73.46 5.97
CA SER A 8 -16.43 -72.62 7.18
C SER A 8 -15.10 -72.18 7.76
N VAL A 9 -13.97 -72.37 7.05
CA VAL A 9 -12.63 -72.01 7.56
C VAL A 9 -11.93 -70.93 6.69
N LEU A 10 -12.54 -70.52 5.58
CA LEU A 10 -11.90 -69.58 4.63
C LEU A 10 -12.49 -68.15 4.67
N ARG A 11 -12.98 -67.69 5.83
CA ARG A 11 -13.43 -66.30 6.02
C ARG A 11 -12.99 -65.63 7.34
N VAL A 12 -12.09 -66.26 8.10
CA VAL A 12 -11.62 -65.73 9.40
C VAL A 12 -10.10 -65.46 9.41
N THR A 13 -9.48 -65.34 8.23
CA THR A 13 -8.05 -65.00 8.06
C THR A 13 -7.86 -63.83 7.09
N LEU A 14 -8.79 -62.87 7.08
CA LEU A 14 -8.66 -61.65 6.26
C LEU A 14 -8.94 -60.35 7.04
N LEU A 15 -8.84 -60.38 8.38
CA LEU A 15 -9.14 -59.22 9.24
C LEU A 15 -8.00 -58.80 10.18
N THR A 16 -6.80 -59.34 10.00
CA THR A 16 -5.67 -59.11 10.91
C THR A 16 -4.34 -58.86 10.18
N ALA A 17 -4.36 -57.97 9.17
CA ALA A 17 -3.13 -57.50 8.53
C ALA A 17 -3.32 -56.15 7.82
N CYS A 18 -3.78 -55.10 8.50
CA CYS A 18 -3.71 -53.71 8.00
C CYS A 18 -3.85 -52.65 9.12
N LEU A 19 -3.28 -52.92 10.30
CA LEU A 19 -3.11 -51.92 11.35
C LEU A 19 -1.61 -51.72 11.61
N LEU A 20 -0.89 -51.34 10.54
CA LEU A 20 0.28 -50.50 10.72
C LEU A 20 -0.29 -49.09 10.96
N PRO A 21 0.02 -48.42 12.08
CA PRO A 21 -0.28 -47.01 12.18
C PRO A 21 0.59 -46.33 11.13
N SER A 22 -0.01 -46.02 10.00
CA SER A 22 0.52 -45.05 9.06
C SER A 22 0.75 -43.79 9.88
N LEU A 23 2.00 -43.57 10.28
CA LEU A 23 2.54 -42.30 10.73
C LEU A 23 2.46 -41.36 9.52
N PHE A 24 1.23 -40.99 9.14
CA PHE A 24 0.99 -39.76 8.45
C PHE A 24 1.48 -38.69 9.41
N PHE A 25 2.63 -38.11 9.08
CA PHE A 25 2.99 -36.80 9.59
C PHE A 25 1.83 -35.88 9.22
N VAL A 26 0.88 -35.72 10.14
CA VAL A 26 -0.04 -34.60 10.12
C VAL A 26 0.87 -33.41 10.31
N ARG A 27 1.30 -32.80 9.20
CA ARG A 27 1.87 -31.46 9.22
C ARG A 27 0.75 -30.59 9.78
N SER A 28 0.84 -30.25 11.05
CA SER A 28 0.01 -29.22 11.64
C SER A 28 0.07 -28.03 10.68
N ALA A 29 -1.07 -27.64 10.11
CA ALA A 29 -1.19 -26.36 9.46
C ALA A 29 -0.86 -25.32 10.55
N ILE A 30 0.36 -24.77 10.48
CA ILE A 30 0.76 -23.69 11.37
C ILE A 30 -0.05 -22.50 10.88
N ALA A 31 -1.18 -22.22 11.53
CA ALA A 31 -1.89 -20.96 11.37
C ALA A 31 -0.97 -19.86 11.88
N GLY A 32 -0.28 -19.20 10.95
CA GLY A 32 0.73 -18.21 11.25
C GLY A 32 1.22 -17.54 9.98
N PRO A 33 1.93 -16.40 10.10
CA PRO A 33 2.47 -15.69 8.96
C PRO A 33 3.28 -16.63 8.07
N TYR A 34 3.06 -16.57 6.77
CA TYR A 34 3.78 -17.47 5.89
C TYR A 34 5.26 -17.12 5.80
N ILE A 35 6.06 -18.13 5.49
CA ILE A 35 7.49 -18.02 5.25
C ILE A 35 7.82 -18.78 3.97
N TRP A 36 8.55 -18.11 3.08
CA TRP A 36 9.13 -18.72 1.88
C TRP A 36 10.50 -19.32 2.18
N GLU A 37 10.74 -20.51 1.65
CA GLU A 37 11.99 -21.24 1.85
C GLU A 37 12.33 -22.03 0.58
N VAL A 38 13.62 -22.19 0.31
CA VAL A 38 14.14 -23.04 -0.76
C VAL A 38 14.48 -24.42 -0.20
N VAL A 39 14.01 -25.49 -0.86
CA VAL A 39 14.03 -26.88 -0.35
C VAL A 39 15.38 -27.31 0.25
N MET A 40 16.49 -27.02 -0.41
CA MET A 40 17.82 -27.45 0.05
C MET A 40 18.54 -26.45 0.96
N TYR A 41 17.90 -25.30 1.27
CA TYR A 41 18.51 -24.19 2.00
C TYR A 41 17.57 -23.73 3.11
N SER A 42 17.46 -24.50 4.19
CA SER A 42 16.51 -24.20 5.27
C SER A 42 16.72 -22.84 5.96
N SER A 43 17.94 -22.29 5.92
CA SER A 43 18.25 -20.95 6.41
C SER A 43 17.78 -19.81 5.49
N SER A 44 17.11 -20.13 4.37
CA SER A 44 16.57 -19.15 3.42
C SER A 44 15.22 -18.56 3.83
N GLY A 45 14.63 -19.04 4.93
CA GLY A 45 13.34 -18.56 5.45
C GLY A 45 13.20 -17.03 5.42
N SER A 46 12.22 -16.54 4.66
CA SER A 46 11.98 -15.10 4.45
C SER A 46 10.50 -14.79 4.22
N SER A 47 10.12 -13.52 4.36
CA SER A 47 8.76 -13.05 4.08
C SER A 47 8.48 -12.88 2.59
N THR A 48 9.51 -12.85 1.73
CA THR A 48 9.34 -12.73 0.27
C THR A 48 10.06 -13.86 -0.49
N PRO A 49 9.54 -14.28 -1.66
CA PRO A 49 10.21 -15.23 -2.55
C PRO A 49 11.61 -14.79 -2.96
N ALA A 50 11.78 -13.51 -3.28
CA ALA A 50 13.04 -12.95 -3.76
C ALA A 50 14.14 -13.01 -2.69
N GLU A 51 13.81 -12.62 -1.47
CA GLU A 51 14.73 -12.70 -0.34
C GLU A 51 15.10 -14.15 -0.01
N ALA A 52 14.14 -15.09 -0.10
CA ALA A 52 14.43 -16.50 0.10
C ALA A 52 15.40 -17.05 -0.96
N CYS A 53 15.16 -16.75 -2.25
CA CYS A 53 16.08 -17.11 -3.33
C CYS A 53 17.48 -16.51 -3.12
N GLU A 54 17.57 -15.25 -2.70
CA GLU A 54 18.84 -14.58 -2.47
C GLU A 54 19.61 -15.18 -1.27
N LYS A 55 18.94 -15.44 -0.15
CA LYS A 55 19.57 -16.12 1.00
C LYS A 55 20.08 -17.50 0.62
N ALA A 56 19.30 -18.26 -0.16
CA ALA A 56 19.72 -19.55 -0.68
C ALA A 56 20.94 -19.43 -1.61
N ARG A 57 20.97 -18.41 -2.49
CA ARG A 57 22.12 -18.09 -3.34
C ARG A 57 23.38 -17.81 -2.53
N VAL A 58 23.30 -16.97 -1.51
CA VAL A 58 24.45 -16.65 -0.64
C VAL A 58 25.00 -17.90 0.06
N VAL A 59 24.13 -18.83 0.45
CA VAL A 59 24.56 -20.12 1.03
C VAL A 59 25.20 -21.01 -0.04
N ALA A 60 24.57 -21.13 -1.21
CA ALA A 60 25.08 -21.92 -2.34
C ALA A 60 26.43 -21.42 -2.86
N ASP A 61 26.65 -20.10 -2.81
CA ASP A 61 27.91 -19.46 -3.24
C ASP A 61 29.12 -19.87 -2.38
N ARG A 62 28.91 -20.47 -1.21
CA ARG A 62 30.00 -21.07 -0.41
C ARG A 62 30.58 -22.33 -1.06
N SER A 63 30.03 -22.78 -2.19
CA SER A 63 30.56 -23.88 -2.99
C SER A 63 32.02 -23.64 -3.41
N PRO A 64 32.90 -24.66 -3.29
CA PRO A 64 34.30 -24.55 -3.73
C PRO A 64 34.45 -24.53 -5.26
N ASP A 65 33.45 -25.05 -6.00
CA ASP A 65 33.54 -25.23 -7.44
C ASP A 65 32.75 -24.19 -8.24
N TRP A 66 31.69 -23.64 -7.64
CA TRP A 66 30.73 -22.77 -8.32
C TRP A 66 30.57 -21.44 -7.61
N ASN A 67 30.47 -20.37 -8.40
CA ASN A 67 30.07 -19.03 -7.95
C ASN A 67 28.63 -18.79 -8.42
N TYR A 68 27.70 -18.62 -7.47
CA TYR A 68 26.29 -18.40 -7.77
C TYR A 68 26.04 -16.91 -7.92
N THR A 69 25.81 -16.44 -9.15
CA THR A 69 25.77 -15.01 -9.47
C THR A 69 24.38 -14.39 -9.36
N SER A 70 23.32 -15.18 -9.51
CA SER A 70 21.95 -14.70 -9.33
C SER A 70 20.99 -15.81 -8.93
N ALA A 71 19.91 -15.43 -8.26
CA ALA A 71 18.76 -16.27 -7.97
C ALA A 71 17.49 -15.42 -8.02
N THR A 72 16.58 -15.73 -8.93
CA THR A 72 15.36 -14.95 -9.17
C THR A 72 14.14 -15.84 -8.99
N PRO A 73 13.14 -15.44 -8.20
CA PRO A 73 11.94 -16.23 -8.02
C PRO A 73 11.14 -16.30 -9.32
N LYS A 74 10.65 -17.50 -9.63
CA LYS A 74 9.68 -17.78 -10.68
C LYS A 74 8.43 -18.31 -10.01
N MET A 75 7.42 -17.45 -9.96
CA MET A 75 6.15 -17.77 -9.31
C MET A 75 5.26 -18.57 -10.26
N ASN A 76 4.84 -19.76 -9.83
CA ASN A 76 3.94 -20.64 -10.59
C ASN A 76 2.93 -21.30 -9.64
N GLY A 77 2.21 -20.46 -8.88
CA GLY A 77 1.38 -20.92 -7.77
C GLY A 77 2.20 -21.42 -6.58
N LEU A 78 1.52 -21.93 -5.55
CA LEU A 78 2.16 -22.28 -4.27
C LEU A 78 3.08 -23.50 -4.37
N ASP A 79 2.75 -24.47 -5.21
CA ASP A 79 3.42 -25.78 -5.23
C ASP A 79 4.51 -25.90 -6.31
N ASN A 80 4.50 -25.03 -7.32
CA ASN A 80 5.40 -25.15 -8.47
C ASN A 80 6.36 -23.97 -8.62
N SER A 81 6.43 -23.08 -7.64
CA SER A 81 7.40 -21.98 -7.64
C SER A 81 8.83 -22.46 -7.41
N TYR A 82 9.80 -21.75 -7.97
CA TYR A 82 11.23 -22.08 -7.85
C TYR A 82 12.11 -20.84 -8.00
N CYS A 83 13.38 -20.95 -7.64
CA CYS A 83 14.40 -19.94 -7.95
C CYS A 83 15.13 -20.33 -9.23
N SER A 84 15.05 -19.47 -10.25
CA SER A 84 15.91 -19.56 -11.43
C SER A 84 17.28 -19.04 -11.06
N VAL A 85 18.33 -19.86 -11.20
CA VAL A 85 19.68 -19.51 -10.73
C VAL A 85 20.70 -19.56 -11.84
N VAL A 86 21.64 -18.61 -11.81
CA VAL A 86 22.81 -18.58 -12.70
C VAL A 86 24.06 -18.75 -11.83
N TYR A 87 24.96 -19.62 -12.27
CA TYR A 87 26.21 -19.89 -11.58
C TYR A 87 27.33 -20.21 -12.56
N VAL A 88 28.54 -19.81 -12.21
CA VAL A 88 29.73 -19.93 -13.08
C VAL A 88 30.81 -20.74 -12.38
N SER A 89 31.63 -21.47 -13.15
CA SER A 89 32.72 -22.24 -12.58
C SER A 89 33.77 -21.30 -11.99
N ARG A 90 34.23 -21.59 -10.76
CA ARG A 90 35.31 -20.83 -10.12
C ARG A 90 36.66 -21.08 -10.79
N ARG A 91 36.83 -22.24 -11.44
CA ARG A 91 38.07 -22.62 -12.13
C ARG A 91 38.14 -22.03 -13.54
N ASP A 92 36.98 -21.88 -14.18
CA ASP A 92 36.84 -21.32 -15.52
C ASP A 92 35.53 -20.52 -15.62
N PRO A 93 35.57 -19.19 -15.38
CA PRO A 93 34.38 -18.35 -15.39
C PRO A 93 33.65 -18.27 -16.74
N SER A 94 34.23 -18.78 -17.83
CA SER A 94 33.55 -18.89 -19.13
C SER A 94 32.47 -19.98 -19.14
N VAL A 95 32.54 -20.93 -18.21
CA VAL A 95 31.52 -21.97 -18.02
C VAL A 95 30.38 -21.41 -17.18
N VAL A 96 29.32 -20.98 -17.86
CA VAL A 96 28.08 -20.48 -17.25
C VAL A 96 27.02 -21.57 -17.29
N ASN A 97 26.43 -21.85 -16.15
CA ASN A 97 25.28 -22.74 -16.02
C ASN A 97 24.07 -21.97 -15.51
N THR A 98 22.90 -22.41 -15.98
CA THR A 98 21.61 -21.92 -15.52
C THR A 98 20.79 -23.11 -15.08
N CYS A 99 20.08 -22.93 -13.98
CA CYS A 99 19.10 -23.88 -13.50
C CYS A 99 17.74 -23.17 -13.45
N ASP A 100 16.83 -23.62 -14.32
CA ASP A 100 15.46 -23.15 -14.39
C ASP A 100 14.58 -24.35 -14.03
N ASP A 101 13.94 -24.29 -12.86
CA ASP A 101 13.12 -25.36 -12.26
C ASP A 101 13.85 -26.63 -11.76
N CYS A 102 15.00 -26.50 -11.11
CA CYS A 102 15.63 -27.66 -10.46
C CYS A 102 14.98 -28.00 -9.10
N ALA A 103 14.89 -29.29 -8.80
CA ALA A 103 14.36 -29.79 -7.53
C ALA A 103 15.04 -29.18 -6.28
N SER A 104 16.34 -28.91 -6.34
CA SER A 104 17.09 -28.30 -5.23
C SER A 104 16.77 -26.82 -4.98
N TRP A 105 16.19 -26.16 -6.00
CA TRP A 105 15.82 -24.74 -5.99
C TRP A 105 14.30 -24.53 -5.99
N LYS A 106 13.52 -25.58 -5.73
CA LYS A 106 12.09 -25.45 -5.50
C LYS A 106 11.83 -24.51 -4.32
N LEU A 107 10.91 -23.59 -4.55
CA LEU A 107 10.49 -22.59 -3.58
C LEU A 107 9.14 -23.02 -3.03
N PHE A 108 9.03 -23.10 -1.72
CA PHE A 108 7.81 -23.53 -1.08
C PHE A 108 7.47 -22.61 0.09
N ARG A 109 6.18 -22.56 0.41
CA ARG A 109 5.63 -21.71 1.46
C ARG A 109 5.20 -22.57 2.64
N LYS A 110 5.63 -22.18 3.85
CA LYS A 110 5.08 -22.68 5.12
C LYS A 110 4.09 -21.64 5.64
N GLY A 111 2.97 -22.06 6.21
CA GLY A 111 1.91 -21.16 6.68
C GLY A 111 1.01 -20.63 5.55
N ASP A 112 -0.05 -19.94 5.94
CA ASP A 112 -1.12 -19.51 5.04
C ASP A 112 -1.63 -18.08 5.30
N GLN A 113 -1.19 -17.42 6.37
CA GLN A 113 -1.62 -16.07 6.71
C GLN A 113 -0.61 -15.01 6.26
N CYS A 114 -1.10 -13.81 5.98
CA CYS A 114 -0.27 -12.61 5.93
C CYS A 114 0.19 -12.21 7.34
N ALA A 115 1.32 -11.49 7.43
CA ALA A 115 1.81 -10.98 8.71
C ALA A 115 0.85 -9.93 9.30
N ASN A 116 0.30 -9.06 8.43
CA ASN A 116 -0.79 -8.15 8.78
C ASN A 116 -2.12 -8.77 8.34
N ALA A 117 -3.15 -8.64 9.18
CA ALA A 117 -4.47 -9.24 8.93
C ALA A 117 -5.21 -8.58 7.74
N ASP A 118 -4.90 -7.32 7.45
CA ASP A 118 -5.57 -6.55 6.39
C ASP A 118 -4.92 -6.74 5.01
N ASP A 119 -3.70 -7.30 4.96
CA ASP A 119 -2.99 -7.51 3.69
C ASP A 119 -3.61 -8.68 2.90
N ALA A 120 -3.64 -8.55 1.59
CA ALA A 120 -4.09 -9.59 0.67
C ALA A 120 -2.90 -10.33 0.06
N TYR A 121 -2.95 -11.67 0.04
CA TYR A 121 -1.91 -12.47 -0.61
C TYR A 121 -2.05 -12.43 -2.13
N ASN A 122 -1.01 -11.97 -2.82
CA ASN A 122 -0.92 -11.99 -4.27
C ASN A 122 -0.17 -13.25 -4.75
N ALA A 123 -0.89 -14.19 -5.36
CA ALA A 123 -0.33 -15.46 -5.83
C ALA A 123 0.64 -15.32 -7.02
N SER A 124 0.58 -14.21 -7.77
CA SER A 124 1.45 -13.96 -8.91
C SER A 124 2.84 -13.47 -8.49
N THR A 125 2.92 -12.72 -7.40
CA THR A 125 4.17 -12.17 -6.86
C THR A 125 4.67 -12.96 -5.65
N GLY A 126 3.79 -13.73 -5.01
CA GLY A 126 4.08 -14.51 -3.81
C GLY A 126 4.20 -13.67 -2.54
N ILE A 127 3.73 -12.42 -2.55
CA ILE A 127 3.84 -11.49 -1.42
C ILE A 127 2.47 -11.07 -0.90
N CYS A 128 2.43 -10.60 0.35
CA CYS A 128 1.29 -9.89 0.92
C CYS A 128 1.37 -8.45 0.48
N GLU A 129 0.31 -7.95 -0.10
CA GLU A 129 0.19 -6.56 -0.53
C GLU A 129 -0.86 -5.89 0.36
N PRO A 130 -0.56 -4.69 0.90
CA PRO A 130 -1.58 -3.95 1.61
C PRO A 130 -2.77 -3.71 0.66
N PRO A 131 -4.00 -3.68 1.18
CA PRO A 131 -5.15 -3.42 0.35
C PRO A 131 -4.97 -2.05 -0.31
N PRO A 132 -5.46 -1.87 -1.56
CA PRO A 132 -5.48 -0.56 -2.19
C PRO A 132 -6.12 0.44 -1.22
N LYS A 133 -5.47 1.59 -1.01
CA LYS A 133 -6.03 2.61 -0.13
C LYS A 133 -7.39 3.04 -0.67
N GLU A 134 -8.45 2.77 0.08
CA GLU A 134 -9.79 3.25 -0.25
C GLU A 134 -9.85 4.76 -0.03
N CYS A 135 -10.15 5.50 -1.10
CA CYS A 135 -10.39 6.93 -1.03
C CYS A 135 -11.80 7.17 -0.50
N LYS A 136 -11.92 7.90 0.61
CA LYS A 136 -13.19 8.12 1.28
C LYS A 136 -13.85 9.40 0.78
N GLU A 137 -15.07 9.27 0.28
CA GLU A 137 -15.88 10.43 -0.06
C GLU A 137 -16.15 11.29 1.19
N GLY A 138 -15.97 12.59 1.09
CA GLY A 138 -16.19 13.54 2.18
C GLY A 138 -15.05 13.66 3.20
N GLU A 139 -13.96 12.88 3.08
CA GLU A 139 -12.78 13.05 3.93
C GLU A 139 -12.20 14.47 3.78
N LEU A 140 -11.94 15.15 4.89
CA LEU A 140 -11.52 16.55 4.87
C LEU A 140 -10.02 16.68 4.64
N PHE A 141 -9.63 17.53 3.70
CA PHE A 141 -8.23 17.83 3.42
C PHE A 141 -7.97 19.34 3.47
N PRO A 142 -7.08 19.83 4.36
CA PRO A 142 -6.76 21.24 4.44
C PRO A 142 -5.75 21.62 3.36
N ALA A 143 -6.18 22.43 2.39
CA ALA A 143 -5.36 22.84 1.25
C ALA A 143 -5.11 24.35 1.24
N LYS A 144 -3.95 24.75 0.75
CA LYS A 144 -3.67 26.14 0.36
C LYS A 144 -4.04 26.32 -1.11
N GLY A 145 -4.83 27.35 -1.41
CA GLY A 145 -5.09 27.81 -2.77
C GLY A 145 -3.90 28.54 -3.40
N PRO A 146 -4.00 28.85 -4.70
CA PRO A 146 -2.94 29.57 -5.40
C PRO A 146 -2.68 30.95 -4.78
N ASP A 147 -1.45 31.44 -4.97
CA ASP A 147 -1.12 32.82 -4.65
C ASP A 147 -1.78 33.74 -5.68
N SER A 148 -2.56 34.69 -5.19
CA SER A 148 -3.36 35.62 -5.99
C SER A 148 -3.07 37.07 -5.61
N PRO A 149 -3.31 38.02 -6.53
CA PRO A 149 -3.22 39.44 -6.23
C PRO A 149 -4.12 39.84 -5.07
N VAL A 150 -3.67 40.77 -4.25
CA VAL A 150 -4.47 41.38 -3.19
C VAL A 150 -5.05 42.67 -3.71
N VAL A 151 -6.37 42.82 -3.56
CA VAL A 151 -7.10 44.05 -3.91
C VAL A 151 -7.55 44.74 -2.64
N THR A 152 -7.36 46.05 -2.58
CA THR A 152 -7.85 46.88 -1.48
C THR A 152 -9.12 47.58 -1.92
N SER A 153 -10.20 47.38 -1.18
CA SER A 153 -11.49 48.05 -1.40
C SER A 153 -12.08 48.43 -0.04
N GLY A 154 -12.60 49.66 0.09
CA GLY A 154 -13.18 50.11 1.35
C GLY A 154 -12.23 49.98 2.55
N GLY A 155 -10.93 50.27 2.36
CA GLY A 155 -9.94 50.18 3.43
C GLY A 155 -9.55 48.76 3.86
N ARG A 156 -10.13 47.71 3.26
CA ARG A 156 -9.85 46.30 3.55
C ARG A 156 -9.20 45.61 2.35
N ASN A 157 -8.37 44.62 2.65
CA ASN A 157 -7.70 43.76 1.67
C ASN A 157 -8.49 42.48 1.45
N TYR A 158 -8.61 42.09 0.19
CA TYR A 158 -9.21 40.85 -0.27
C TYR A 158 -8.22 40.13 -1.17
N VAL A 159 -8.13 38.81 -1.06
CA VAL A 159 -7.35 37.99 -2.00
C VAL A 159 -8.21 37.77 -3.24
N GLY A 160 -7.68 38.09 -4.42
CA GLY A 160 -8.36 37.84 -5.68
C GLY A 160 -8.67 36.35 -5.84
N ASP A 161 -9.84 36.05 -6.41
CA ASP A 161 -10.28 34.66 -6.58
C ASP A 161 -9.35 33.93 -7.56
N GLY A 162 -8.48 33.07 -7.02
CA GLY A 162 -7.64 32.16 -7.79
C GLY A 162 -8.31 30.81 -8.04
N GLY A 163 -9.56 30.64 -7.58
CA GLY A 163 -10.23 29.36 -7.52
C GLY A 163 -9.71 28.48 -6.39
N ALA A 164 -10.56 27.57 -5.94
CA ALA A 164 -10.14 26.56 -4.99
C ALA A 164 -9.26 25.49 -5.65
N PRO A 165 -8.22 25.00 -4.95
CA PRO A 165 -7.34 23.98 -5.51
C PRO A 165 -8.02 22.62 -5.55
N THR A 166 -7.52 21.73 -6.41
CA THR A 166 -7.66 20.28 -6.26
C THR A 166 -6.38 19.73 -5.64
N ALA A 167 -6.46 18.58 -4.98
CA ALA A 167 -5.31 17.92 -4.38
C ALA A 167 -5.35 16.41 -4.65
N CYS A 168 -4.19 15.85 -4.99
CA CYS A 168 -3.94 14.42 -4.95
C CYS A 168 -3.03 14.12 -3.76
N TYR A 169 -3.50 13.38 -2.76
CA TYR A 169 -2.71 13.02 -1.58
C TYR A 169 -2.88 11.55 -1.25
N GLN A 170 -1.76 10.82 -1.19
CA GLN A 170 -1.74 9.37 -0.97
C GLN A 170 -2.64 8.61 -1.96
N SER A 171 -2.54 9.00 -3.25
CA SER A 171 -3.35 8.49 -4.35
C SER A 171 -4.86 8.74 -4.24
N CYS A 172 -5.31 9.65 -3.37
CA CYS A 172 -6.71 10.05 -3.25
C CYS A 172 -6.96 11.49 -3.69
N GLU A 173 -8.04 11.68 -4.46
CA GLU A 173 -8.44 12.98 -4.98
C GLU A 173 -9.31 13.74 -3.98
N TYR A 174 -8.98 15.01 -3.78
CA TYR A 174 -9.71 15.97 -2.96
C TYR A 174 -10.05 17.20 -3.81
N GLY A 175 -11.30 17.66 -3.75
CA GLY A 175 -11.80 18.78 -4.55
C GLY A 175 -13.28 19.08 -4.33
N GLY A 176 -13.97 19.57 -5.36
CA GLY A 176 -15.42 19.85 -5.34
C GLY A 176 -15.78 21.24 -4.79
N ASN A 177 -16.98 21.36 -4.19
CA ASN A 177 -17.49 22.59 -3.53
C ASN A 177 -16.77 22.81 -2.20
N PRO A 178 -15.69 23.62 -2.18
CA PRO A 178 -14.82 23.74 -1.03
C PRO A 178 -15.32 24.84 -0.11
N SER A 179 -15.12 24.67 1.20
CA SER A 179 -15.40 25.75 2.15
C SER A 179 -14.14 26.61 2.32
N PRO A 180 -14.17 27.91 1.98
CA PRO A 180 -13.06 28.80 2.30
C PRO A 180 -12.94 28.91 3.82
N ALA A 181 -11.72 28.70 4.34
CA ALA A 181 -11.47 28.66 5.78
C ALA A 181 -10.83 29.96 6.28
N SER A 182 -9.77 30.44 5.63
CA SER A 182 -9.05 31.64 6.03
C SER A 182 -8.16 32.16 4.91
N CYS A 183 -7.90 33.47 4.84
CA CYS A 183 -7.01 34.07 3.85
C CYS A 183 -5.91 34.91 4.51
N TYR A 184 -4.73 34.91 3.91
CA TYR A 184 -3.52 35.55 4.42
C TYR A 184 -2.77 36.27 3.30
N LEU A 185 -1.91 37.20 3.69
CA LEU A 185 -0.83 37.68 2.82
C LEU A 185 0.29 36.62 2.78
N VAL A 186 0.93 36.47 1.62
CA VAL A 186 2.21 35.76 1.56
C VAL A 186 3.20 36.49 2.47
N LYS A 187 3.98 35.76 3.27
CA LYS A 187 4.89 36.38 4.24
C LYS A 187 5.79 37.43 3.60
N GLY A 188 5.78 38.64 4.14
CA GLY A 188 6.55 39.78 3.64
C GLY A 188 5.99 40.44 2.38
N SER A 189 4.86 39.97 1.84
CA SER A 189 4.17 40.58 0.70
C SER A 189 3.04 41.49 1.16
N THR A 190 2.87 42.62 0.47
CA THR A 190 1.72 43.51 0.62
C THR A 190 0.77 43.45 -0.57
N THR A 191 1.11 42.70 -1.62
CA THR A 191 0.39 42.69 -2.91
C THR A 191 -0.08 41.29 -3.31
N THR A 192 0.32 40.26 -2.58
CA THR A 192 0.04 38.85 -2.89
C THR A 192 -0.43 38.13 -1.63
N GLY A 193 -1.50 37.37 -1.78
CA GLY A 193 -2.09 36.59 -0.71
C GLY A 193 -2.61 35.26 -1.22
N PHE A 194 -3.14 34.45 -0.31
CA PHE A 194 -3.72 33.15 -0.61
C PHE A 194 -4.86 32.86 0.36
N CYS A 195 -5.74 31.93 -0.02
CA CYS A 195 -6.76 31.40 0.86
C CYS A 195 -6.54 29.91 1.12
N ASN A 196 -6.79 29.50 2.35
CA ASN A 196 -6.90 28.10 2.72
C ASN A 196 -8.33 27.63 2.54
N TYR A 197 -8.46 26.38 2.12
CA TYR A 197 -9.71 25.70 1.87
C TYR A 197 -9.73 24.38 2.61
N ILE A 198 -10.93 23.94 2.99
CA ILE A 198 -11.17 22.55 3.37
C ILE A 198 -11.79 21.86 2.15
N LEU A 199 -10.99 21.03 1.49
CA LEU A 199 -11.42 20.19 0.39
C LEU A 199 -12.09 18.92 0.93
N LYS A 200 -12.91 18.28 0.10
CA LYS A 200 -13.55 17.00 0.40
C LYS A 200 -13.01 15.93 -0.54
N GLY A 201 -12.76 14.74 0.01
CA GLY A 201 -12.42 13.55 -0.77
C GLY A 201 -13.54 13.25 -1.75
N THR A 202 -13.20 12.94 -3.00
CA THR A 202 -14.17 12.63 -4.06
C THR A 202 -14.54 11.14 -4.10
N GLY A 203 -13.83 10.32 -3.32
CA GLY A 203 -13.88 8.86 -3.43
C GLY A 203 -13.10 8.29 -4.61
N GLN A 204 -12.51 9.14 -5.46
CA GLN A 204 -11.70 8.72 -6.59
C GLN A 204 -10.21 8.64 -6.24
N SER A 205 -9.50 7.76 -6.93
CA SER A 205 -8.05 7.72 -6.89
C SER A 205 -7.44 8.68 -7.90
N CYS A 206 -6.22 9.11 -7.64
CA CYS A 206 -5.44 9.99 -8.50
C CYS A 206 -3.99 9.48 -8.63
N GLY A 207 -3.24 10.06 -9.57
CA GLY A 207 -1.88 9.65 -9.91
C GLY A 207 -0.84 10.06 -8.85
N ALA A 208 0.19 10.79 -9.29
CA ALA A 208 1.21 11.28 -8.38
C ALA A 208 0.65 12.36 -7.43
N ASP A 209 1.17 12.36 -6.20
CA ASP A 209 0.85 13.36 -5.20
C ASP A 209 1.07 14.78 -5.75
N SER A 210 0.03 15.60 -5.66
CA SER A 210 0.00 16.99 -6.11
C SER A 210 -0.91 17.77 -5.18
N TYR A 211 -0.32 18.31 -4.11
CA TYR A 211 -1.06 19.00 -3.07
C TYR A 211 -0.19 20.08 -2.42
N THR A 212 -0.84 21.00 -1.73
CA THR A 212 -0.17 21.92 -0.81
C THR A 212 -1.05 22.04 0.42
N PHE A 213 -0.52 21.65 1.58
CA PHE A 213 -1.25 21.81 2.83
C PHE A 213 -1.57 23.27 3.10
N SER A 214 -2.64 23.53 3.86
CA SER A 214 -2.95 24.87 4.35
C SER A 214 -1.73 25.50 5.05
N GLN A 215 -1.58 26.81 4.89
CA GLN A 215 -0.44 27.55 5.44
C GLN A 215 -0.91 28.75 6.24
N THR A 216 -0.03 29.26 7.10
CA THR A 216 -0.21 30.55 7.76
C THR A 216 0.67 31.59 7.07
N GLY A 217 0.09 32.75 6.79
CA GLY A 217 0.80 33.92 6.28
C GLY A 217 0.65 35.13 7.21
N ASP A 218 1.01 36.30 6.71
CA ASP A 218 0.78 37.55 7.43
C ASP A 218 -0.72 37.90 7.41
N SER A 219 -1.17 38.68 8.40
CA SER A 219 -2.59 39.04 8.50
C SER A 219 -3.03 39.80 7.26
N LEU A 220 -4.09 39.32 6.60
CA LEU A 220 -4.67 40.01 5.45
C LEU A 220 -5.25 41.38 5.84
N ASN A 221 -5.88 41.44 7.02
CA ASN A 221 -6.44 42.65 7.60
C ASN A 221 -6.08 42.68 9.09
N PRO A 222 -5.07 43.47 9.50
CA PRO A 222 -4.75 43.69 10.92
C PRO A 222 -5.97 44.22 11.71
N PRO A 223 -6.02 44.05 13.04
CA PRO A 223 -7.18 44.43 13.86
C PRO A 223 -7.61 45.90 13.74
N ASP A 224 -6.69 46.80 13.40
CA ASP A 224 -6.94 48.24 13.25
C ASP A 224 -7.43 48.65 11.84
N THR A 225 -7.73 47.68 10.97
CA THR A 225 -8.20 47.95 9.60
C THR A 225 -9.62 48.54 9.64
N PRO A 226 -9.87 49.73 9.06
CA PRO A 226 -11.20 50.33 9.04
C PRO A 226 -12.24 49.39 8.43
N ASN A 227 -13.31 49.10 9.16
CA ASN A 227 -14.43 48.32 8.63
C ASN A 227 -15.34 49.24 7.80
N THR A 228 -14.90 49.61 6.61
CA THR A 228 -15.75 50.29 5.63
C THR A 228 -16.08 49.33 4.51
N ASP A 229 -17.03 48.41 4.73
CA ASP A 229 -17.60 47.66 3.60
C ASP A 229 -18.08 48.65 2.52
N PRO A 230 -17.98 48.30 1.22
CA PRO A 230 -18.53 49.12 0.16
C PRO A 230 -20.00 49.41 0.49
N SER A 231 -20.37 50.69 0.58
CA SER A 231 -21.70 51.09 1.02
C SER A 231 -22.78 50.44 0.15
N ASP A 232 -23.46 49.41 0.67
CA ASP A 232 -24.66 48.90 0.02
C ASP A 232 -25.74 49.98 0.13
N PRO A 233 -26.30 50.49 -0.98
CA PRO A 233 -27.35 51.51 -0.94
C PRO A 233 -28.64 51.04 -0.23
N ASN A 234 -28.77 49.75 0.12
CA ASN A 234 -29.84 49.17 0.91
C ASN A 234 -29.42 48.77 2.35
N ASP A 235 -28.21 49.10 2.80
CA ASP A 235 -27.78 48.85 4.19
C ASP A 235 -28.61 49.71 5.16
N PRO A 236 -29.47 49.11 6.02
CA PRO A 236 -30.28 49.85 6.99
C PRO A 236 -29.44 50.44 8.14
N GLY A 237 -28.13 50.21 8.15
CA GLY A 237 -27.20 50.60 9.20
C GLY A 237 -27.16 49.55 10.29
N CYS A 238 -25.97 49.00 10.54
CA CYS A 238 -25.73 48.09 11.66
C CYS A 238 -25.25 48.84 12.93
N PRO A 239 -25.58 48.33 14.13
CA PRO A 239 -25.01 48.83 15.37
C PRO A 239 -23.47 48.75 15.38
N PRO A 240 -22.78 49.54 16.22
CA PRO A 240 -21.32 49.49 16.34
C PRO A 240 -20.83 48.05 16.59
N GLY A 241 -19.98 47.54 15.69
CA GLY A 241 -19.41 46.20 15.77
C GLY A 241 -20.09 45.11 14.93
N TRP A 242 -21.11 45.45 14.12
CA TRP A 242 -21.78 44.52 13.21
C TRP A 242 -21.69 45.00 11.76
N SER A 243 -21.58 44.07 10.81
CA SER A 243 -21.66 44.35 9.37
C SER A 243 -22.84 43.61 8.76
N TRP A 244 -23.59 44.29 7.89
CA TRP A 244 -24.71 43.73 7.17
C TRP A 244 -24.18 42.80 6.06
N ALA A 245 -24.58 41.52 6.09
CA ALA A 245 -24.36 40.60 4.99
C ALA A 245 -25.63 40.62 4.12
N GLY A 246 -25.57 41.29 2.97
CA GLY A 246 -26.73 41.47 2.11
C GLY A 246 -27.39 40.18 1.63
N PRO A 247 -28.60 40.27 1.05
CA PRO A 247 -29.25 39.12 0.46
C PRO A 247 -28.43 38.58 -0.71
N ALA A 248 -28.30 37.25 -0.76
CA ALA A 248 -27.64 36.48 -1.81
C ALA A 248 -28.32 36.61 -3.18
#